data_AF-X0ZKC1-F1
#
_entry.id   AF-X0ZKC1-F1
#
_cell.length_a   1.000
_cell.length_b   1.000
_cell.length_c   1.000
_cell.angle_alpha   90.00
_cell.angle_beta   90.00
_cell.angle_gamma   90.00
#
_symmetry.space_group_name_H-M   'P 1'
#
loop_
_entity.id
_entity.type
_entity.pdbx_description
1 polymer ?
#
loop_
_entity_poly.entity_id
_entity_poly.type
_entity_poly.pdbx_seq_one_letter_code
_entity_poly.pdbx_strand_id
1 'polypeptide(L)' 'LAICSPGIKSIKAALEPADVDYLYFVVDDQDSHSHFFTNSETEFFNFLNSLER' A
#
# COMPACT_ATOMS: atom_id res chain seq x y z
N LEU A 1 -2.81 20.06 10.81
CA LEU A 1 -4.24 19.77 10.57
C LEU A 1 -4.35 18.45 9.83
N ALA A 2 -5.32 17.61 10.17
CA ALA A 2 -5.60 16.41 9.38
C ALA A 2 -6.16 16.82 8.00
N ILE A 3 -5.79 16.09 6.95
CA ILE A 3 -6.19 16.39 5.57
C ILE A 3 -7.69 16.05 5.34
N CYS A 4 -8.23 15.10 6.13
CA CYS A 4 -9.62 14.63 6.06
C CYS A 4 -10.15 14.21 7.44
N SER A 5 -11.45 13.88 7.51
CA SER A 5 -12.08 13.20 8.65
C SER A 5 -12.04 11.67 8.48
N PRO A 6 -11.17 10.93 9.20
CA PRO A 6 -11.02 9.49 9.01
C PRO A 6 -12.21 8.71 9.58
N GLY A 7 -12.55 7.59 8.93
CA GLY A 7 -13.52 6.64 9.47
C GLY A 7 -12.93 5.75 10.58
N ILE A 8 -13.79 5.05 11.33
CA ILE A 8 -13.38 4.18 12.44
C ILE A 8 -12.36 3.11 12.04
N LYS A 9 -12.45 2.58 10.82
CA LYS A 9 -11.49 1.59 10.29
C LYS A 9 -10.09 2.18 10.15
N SER A 10 -9.98 3.41 9.63
CA SER A 10 -8.69 4.11 9.48
C SER A 10 -8.07 4.46 10.83
N ILE A 11 -8.90 4.84 11.82
CA ILE A 11 -8.43 5.11 13.18
C ILE A 11 -7.86 3.85 13.81
N LYS A 12 -8.55 2.71 13.66
CA LYS A 12 -8.05 1.42 14.17
C LYS A 12 -6.73 1.02 13.51
N ALA A 13 -6.63 1.12 12.19
CA ALA A 13 -5.39 0.79 11.47
C ALA A 13 -4.20 1.68 11.88
N ALA A 14 -4.46 2.95 12.25
CA ALA A 14 -3.43 3.85 12.76
C ALA A 14 -2.99 3.52 14.20
N LEU A 15 -3.89 2.99 15.03
CA LEU A 15 -3.59 2.60 16.41
C LEU A 15 -2.96 1.21 16.50
N GLU A 16 -3.44 0.29 15.67
CA GLU A 16 -3.07 -1.14 15.64
C GLU A 16 -2.69 -1.52 14.19
N PRO A 17 -1.50 -1.10 13.72
CA PRO A 17 -1.02 -1.49 12.41
C PRO A 17 -0.69 -2.99 12.38
N ALA A 18 -0.63 -3.57 11.18
CA ALA A 18 -0.10 -4.92 11.00
C ALA A 18 1.40 -4.96 11.33
N ASP A 19 1.86 -6.05 11.94
CA ASP A 19 3.27 -6.29 12.26
C ASP A 19 4.02 -6.81 11.01
N VAL A 20 4.27 -5.90 10.08
CA VAL A 20 4.92 -6.15 8.78
C VAL A 20 5.92 -5.03 8.49
N ASP A 21 6.92 -5.31 7.67
CA ASP A 21 8.04 -4.40 7.39
C ASP A 21 7.99 -3.78 5.98
N TYR A 22 6.82 -3.78 5.35
CA TYR A 22 6.63 -3.18 4.02
C TYR A 22 6.90 -1.68 4.05
N LEU A 23 7.65 -1.22 3.05
CA LEU A 23 8.00 0.19 2.85
C LEU A 23 7.34 0.77 1.60
N TYR A 24 6.99 -0.08 0.63
CA TYR A 24 6.45 0.30 -0.66
C TYR A 24 5.15 -0.45 -0.95
N PHE A 25 4.23 0.22 -1.64
CA PHE A 25 3.03 -0.42 -2.18
C PHE A 25 2.65 0.16 -3.54
N VAL A 26 2.01 -0.64 -4.40
CA VAL A 26 1.45 -0.23 -5.68
C VAL A 26 0.14 -0.98 -5.94
N VAL A 27 -0.81 -0.34 -6.63
CA VAL A 27 -2.05 -1.00 -7.07
C VAL A 27 -1.70 -1.87 -8.28
N ASP A 28 -1.89 -3.18 -8.16
CA ASP A 28 -1.56 -4.11 -9.25
C ASP A 28 -2.72 -4.35 -10.21
N ASP A 29 -3.95 -4.22 -9.75
CA ASP A 29 -5.15 -4.29 -10.58
C ASP A 29 -6.23 -3.32 -10.07
N GLN A 30 -6.70 -2.45 -10.96
CA GLN A 30 -7.72 -1.44 -10.67
C GLN A 30 -9.11 -2.06 -10.49
N ASP A 31 -9.40 -3.18 -11.16
CA ASP A 31 -10.72 -3.81 -11.11
C ASP A 31 -10.86 -4.62 -9.81
N SER A 32 -9.85 -5.41 -9.46
CA SER A 32 -9.85 -6.20 -8.21
C SER A 32 -9.41 -5.41 -6.97
N HIS A 33 -8.91 -4.18 -7.13
CA HIS A 33 -8.40 -3.33 -6.05
C HIS A 33 -7.31 -4.02 -5.22
N SER A 34 -6.49 -4.84 -5.86
CA SER A 34 -5.35 -5.51 -5.24
C SER A 34 -4.15 -4.58 -5.15
N HIS A 35 -3.31 -4.87 -4.15
CA HIS A 35 -2.10 -4.13 -3.89
C HIS A 35 -0.92 -5.09 -3.73
N PHE A 36 0.20 -4.74 -4.37
CA PHE A 36 1.50 -5.34 -4.12
C PHE A 36 2.22 -4.55 -3.03
N PHE A 37 2.80 -5.27 -2.05
CA PHE A 37 3.57 -4.69 -0.95
C PHE A 37 4.97 -5.31 -0.90
N THR A 38 6.00 -4.49 -0.68
CA THR A 38 7.38 -4.95 -0.53
C THR A 38 8.19 -4.02 0.38
N ASN A 39 9.27 -4.52 0.97
CA ASN A 39 10.27 -3.74 1.68
C ASN A 39 11.49 -3.41 0.82
N SER A 40 11.55 -3.92 -0.42
CA SER A 40 12.67 -3.78 -1.35
C SER A 40 12.35 -2.78 -2.47
N GLU A 41 13.16 -1.73 -2.58
CA GLU A 41 13.04 -0.73 -3.65
C GLU A 41 13.21 -1.37 -5.05
N THR A 42 14.15 -2.31 -5.19
CA THR A 42 14.38 -3.00 -6.46
C THR A 42 13.17 -3.84 -6.88
N GLU A 43 12.56 -4.55 -5.93
CA GLU A 43 11.33 -5.31 -6.21
C GLU A 43 10.17 -4.40 -6.57
N PHE A 44 10.04 -3.26 -5.87
CA PHE A 44 9.01 -2.26 -6.17
C PHE A 44 9.10 -1.77 -7.62
N PHE A 45 10.28 -1.34 -8.08
CA PHE A 45 10.45 -0.88 -9.46
C PHE A 45 10.31 -1.99 -10.49
N ASN A 46 10.80 -3.20 -10.21
CA ASN A 46 10.62 -4.34 -11.10
C ASN A 46 9.14 -4.67 -11.30
N PHE A 47 8.36 -4.65 -10.21
CA PHE A 47 6.93 -4.89 -10.26
C PHE A 47 6.20 -3.74 -10.98
N LEU A 48 6.49 -2.49 -10.63
CA LEU A 48 5.91 -1.32 -11.29
C LEU A 48 6.11 -1.34 -12.81
N ASN A 49 7.34 -1.59 -13.27
CA ASN A 49 7.66 -1.68 -14.70
C ASN A 49 6.96 -2.86 -15.40
N SER A 50 6.55 -3.90 -14.67
CA SER A 50 5.79 -5.02 -15.22
C SER A 50 4.32 -4.65 -15.49
N LEU A 51 3.79 -3.65 -14.78
CA LEU A 51 2.42 -3.13 -14.96
C LEU A 51 2.30 -2.14 -16.12
N GLU A 52 3.38 -1.43 -16.46
CA GLU A 52 3.41 -0.44 -17.57
C GLU A 52 3.60 -1.08 -18.96
N ARG A 53 3.50 -2.40 -19.09
CA ARG A 53 3.69 -3.14 -20.35
C ARG A 53 2.42 -3.33 -21.17
#